data_AF-A0A3C0YPX8-F1
#
_entry.id   AF-A0A3C0YPX8-F1
#
_cell.length_a   1.000
_cell.length_b   1.000
_cell.length_c   1.000
_cell.angle_alpha   90.00
_cell.angle_beta   90.00
_cell.angle_gamma   90.00
#
_symmetry.space_group_name_H-M   'P 1'
#
loop_
_entity.id
_entity.type
_entity.pdbx_description
1 polymer ?
#
loop_
_entity_poly.entity_id
_entity_poly.type
_entity_poly.pdbx_seq_one_letter_code
_entity_poly.pdbx_strand_id
1 'polypeptide(L)' 'AEADKDVTVFHAGTTIKDGKLVTAGGRVLGVTGLGDTIADAKAKAYQAVEKIKFEKAYFRTDIADKAIKGKK' A
#
# COMPACT_ATOMS: atom_id res chain seq x y z
N ALA A 1 -2.83 4.97 15.82
CA ALA A 1 -2.14 5.04 14.53
C ALA A 1 -2.84 6.11 13.72
N GLU A 2 -2.20 7.26 13.55
CA GLU A 2 -2.82 8.39 12.85
C GLU A 2 -2.99 8.03 11.38
N ALA A 3 -4.19 8.26 10.85
CA ALA A 3 -4.44 8.14 9.43
C ALA A 3 -3.70 9.28 8.73
N ASP A 4 -2.67 8.93 7.96
CA ASP A 4 -2.04 9.88 7.06
C ASP A 4 -3.09 10.28 6.01
N LYS A 5 -3.45 11.57 5.96
CA LYS A 5 -4.53 12.08 5.11
C LYS A 5 -4.28 11.82 3.62
N ASP A 6 -3.01 11.66 3.26
CA ASP A 6 -2.58 11.43 1.90
C ASP A 6 -2.46 9.93 1.57
N VAL A 7 -2.83 9.04 2.49
CA VAL A 7 -2.78 7.59 2.27
C VAL A 7 -4.17 6.98 2.43
N THR A 8 -4.58 6.24 1.40
CA THR A 8 -5.79 5.40 1.46
C THR A 8 -5.41 3.92 1.35
N VAL A 9 -5.96 3.12 2.26
CA VAL A 9 -5.83 1.65 2.26
C VAL A 9 -7.15 1.04 1.81
N PHE A 10 -7.13 0.35 0.68
CA PHE A 10 -8.26 -0.36 0.12
C PHE A 10 -8.20 -1.84 0.49
N HIS A 11 -9.33 -2.36 0.96
CA HIS A 11 -9.52 -3.79 1.17
C HIS A 11 -9.76 -4.50 -0.16
N ALA A 12 -9.02 -5.58 -0.42
CA ALA A 12 -9.24 -6.48 -1.54
C ALA A 12 -9.57 -7.88 -1.01
N GLY A 13 -8.59 -8.80 -1.03
CA GLY A 13 -8.72 -10.14 -0.47
C GLY A 13 -8.63 -10.16 1.06
N THR A 14 -9.57 -9.49 1.75
CA THR A 14 -9.72 -9.54 3.21
C THR A 14 -11.15 -9.88 3.59
N THR A 15 -11.33 -10.55 4.72
CA THR A 15 -12.65 -10.77 5.33
C THR A 15 -12.59 -10.59 6.84
N ILE A 16 -13.75 -10.45 7.48
CA ILE A 16 -13.86 -10.50 8.93
C ILE A 16 -14.19 -11.93 9.33
N LYS A 17 -13.34 -12.55 10.15
CA LYS A 17 -13.57 -13.86 10.75
C LYS A 17 -13.37 -13.75 12.26
N ASP A 18 -14.36 -14.17 13.04
CA ASP A 18 -14.34 -14.11 14.51
C ASP A 18 -14.01 -12.69 15.04
N GLY A 19 -14.57 -11.66 14.38
CA GLY A 19 -14.33 -10.26 14.73
C GLY A 19 -12.95 -9.71 14.35
N LYS A 20 -12.11 -10.51 13.68
CA LYS A 20 -10.76 -10.12 13.24
C LYS A 20 -10.69 -9.99 11.73
N LEU A 21 -9.94 -9.00 11.27
CA LEU A 21 -9.59 -8.87 9.85
C LEU A 21 -8.55 -9.93 9.49
N VAL A 22 -8.88 -10.78 8.51
CA VAL A 22 -8.00 -11.85 8.03
C VAL A 22 -7.83 -11.79 6.51
N THR A 23 -6.76 -12.40 5.99
CA THR A 23 -6.53 -12.52 4.56
C THR A 23 -7.49 -13.55 3.95
N ALA A 24 -7.96 -13.29 2.72
CA ALA A 24 -8.99 -14.09 2.04
C ALA A 24 -8.77 -14.16 0.52
N GLY A 25 -7.54 -13.92 0.04
CA GLY A 25 -7.21 -13.97 -1.39
C GLY A 25 -5.73 -13.65 -1.64
N GLY A 26 -5.33 -13.75 -2.92
CA GLY A 26 -3.92 -13.51 -3.30
C GLY A 26 -3.48 -12.05 -3.16
N ARG A 27 -4.31 -11.10 -3.60
CA ARG A 27 -4.08 -9.65 -3.40
C ARG A 27 -4.92 -9.19 -2.21
N VAL A 28 -4.27 -8.83 -1.12
CA VAL A 28 -4.94 -8.59 0.17
C VAL A 28 -5.37 -7.13 0.34
N LEU A 29 -4.45 -6.19 0.17
CA LEU A 29 -4.68 -4.74 0.32
C LEU A 29 -4.13 -3.99 -0.89
N GLY A 30 -4.72 -2.83 -1.19
CA GLY A 30 -4.15 -1.81 -2.06
C GLY A 30 -3.83 -0.56 -1.26
N VAL A 31 -2.57 -0.15 -1.19
CA VAL A 31 -2.16 1.07 -0.49
C VAL A 31 -1.82 2.14 -1.53
N THR A 32 -2.52 3.27 -1.46
CA THR A 32 -2.37 4.39 -2.39
C THR A 32 -1.94 5.62 -1.62
N GLY A 33 -0.80 6.19 -2.01
CA GLY A 33 -0.34 7.51 -1.55
C GLY A 33 -0.70 8.60 -2.55
N LEU A 34 -1.03 9.79 -2.05
CA LEU A 34 -1.26 11.01 -2.81
C LEU A 34 -0.14 12.01 -2.50
N GLY A 35 0.30 12.73 -3.53
CA GLY A 35 1.36 13.71 -3.39
C GLY A 35 1.48 14.56 -4.64
N ASP A 36 2.17 15.70 -4.51
CA ASP A 36 2.32 16.67 -5.60
C ASP A 36 3.17 16.12 -6.76
N THR A 37 3.96 15.08 -6.49
CA THR A 37 4.77 14.38 -7.49
C THR A 37 4.59 12.87 -7.38
N ILE A 38 4.89 12.14 -8.46
CA ILE A 38 4.90 10.67 -8.45
C ILE A 38 5.89 10.13 -7.40
N ALA A 39 7.01 10.81 -7.19
CA ALA A 39 8.01 10.42 -6.20
C ALA A 39 7.48 10.56 -4.77
N ASP A 40 6.78 11.66 -4.47
CA ASP A 40 6.14 11.88 -3.17
C ASP A 40 5.01 10.87 -2.91
N ALA A 41 4.10 10.71 -3.88
CA ALA A 41 3.02 9.72 -3.80
C ALA A 41 3.56 8.29 -3.57
N LYS A 42 4.64 7.93 -4.27
CA LYS A 42 5.35 6.67 -4.08
C LYS A 42 5.89 6.55 -2.64
N ALA A 43 6.60 7.55 -2.15
CA ALA A 43 7.21 7.53 -0.82
C ALA A 43 6.15 7.33 0.28
N LYS A 44 5.06 8.09 0.24
CA LYS A 44 3.94 7.97 1.19
C LYS A 44 3.29 6.59 1.16
N ALA A 45 3.05 6.04 -0.04
CA ALA A 45 2.50 4.70 -0.18
C ALA A 45 3.40 3.63 0.47
N TYR A 46 4.71 3.70 0.25
CA TYR A 46 5.66 2.74 0.81
C TYR A 46 5.81 2.88 2.33
N GLN A 47 5.92 4.11 2.85
CA GLN A 47 5.95 4.35 4.29
C GLN A 47 4.71 3.82 5.01
N ALA A 48 3.54 3.85 4.37
CA ALA A 48 2.32 3.27 4.92
C ALA A 48 2.30 1.75 4.85
N VAL A 49 2.72 1.15 3.73
CA VAL A 49 2.83 -0.31 3.57
C VAL A 49 3.74 -0.91 4.63
N GLU A 50 4.86 -0.27 4.97
CA GLU A 50 5.82 -0.77 5.97
C GLU A 50 5.22 -0.92 7.39
N LYS A 51 4.15 -0.18 7.67
CA LYS A 51 3.42 -0.24 8.95
C LYS A 51 2.47 -1.45 9.02
N ILE A 52 2.15 -2.07 7.88
CA ILE A 52 1.21 -3.20 7.79
C ILE A 52 2.00 -4.51 7.78
N LYS A 53 1.77 -5.37 8.77
CA LYS A 53 2.49 -6.64 8.93
C LYS A 53 1.52 -7.78 9.20
N PHE A 54 1.67 -8.86 8.44
CA PHE A 54 0.98 -10.13 8.65
C PHE A 54 1.83 -11.26 8.04
N GLU A 55 1.51 -12.51 8.39
CA GLU A 55 2.26 -13.67 7.91
C GLU A 55 2.30 -13.69 6.37
N LYS A 56 3.51 -13.87 5.80
CA LYS A 56 3.76 -13.92 4.36
C LYS A 56 3.33 -12.67 3.59
N ALA A 57 3.20 -11.52 4.25
CA ALA A 57 3.02 -10.25 3.54
C ALA A 57 4.24 -9.97 2.66
N TYR A 58 4.02 -9.72 1.36
CA TYR A 58 5.05 -9.28 0.42
C TYR A 58 4.45 -8.23 -0.52
N PHE A 59 5.30 -7.32 -0.98
CA PHE A 59 4.93 -6.28 -1.93
C PHE A 59 6.16 -5.91 -2.78
N ARG A 60 5.91 -5.35 -3.95
CA ARG A 60 6.98 -4.85 -4.84
C ARG A 60 7.48 -3.51 -4.35
N THR A 61 8.78 -3.24 -4.45
CA THR A 61 9.43 -1.97 -4.06
C THR A 61 9.69 -1.02 -5.24
N ASP A 62 9.44 -1.47 -6.47
CA ASP A 62 9.79 -0.78 -7.72
C ASP A 62 8.58 -0.12 -8.42
N ILE A 63 7.42 -0.07 -7.77
CA ILE A 63 6.23 0.59 -8.35
C ILE A 63 6.54 2.07 -8.56
N ALA A 64 6.17 2.59 -9.73
CA ALA A 64 6.42 3.94 -10.22
C ALA A 64 7.88 4.31 -10.57
N ASP A 65 8.88 3.43 -10.38
CA ASP A 65 10.29 3.75 -10.69
C ASP A 65 10.52 4.19 -12.13
N LYS A 66 9.86 3.53 -13.08
CA LYS A 66 9.97 3.89 -14.51
C LYS A 66 9.38 5.27 -14.80
N ALA A 67 8.32 5.66 -14.10
CA ALA A 67 7.69 6.97 -14.27
C ALA A 67 8.56 8.08 -13.66
N ILE A 68 9.17 7.82 -12.49
CA ILE A 68 10.08 8.75 -11.82
C ILE A 68 11.37 8.96 -12.61
N LYS A 69 11.92 7.89 -13.20
CA LYS A 69 13.15 7.96 -14.01
C LYS A 69 12.96 8.72 -15.34
N GLY A 70 11.73 9.01 -15.75
CA GLY A 70 11.39 9.67 -17.00
C GLY A 70 11.62 8.78 -18.23
N LYS A 71 10.79 8.99 -19.26
CA LYS A 71 11.17 8.59 -20.62
C LYS A 71 12.37 9.46 -21.04
N LYS A 72 13.40 8.82 -21.59
CA LYS A 72 14.33 9.48 -22.52
C LYS A 72 13.54 10.12 -23.66
#